data_AF-A0AAQ6IM07-F1
#
_entry.id   AF-A0AAQ6IM07-F1
#
_cell.length_a   1.000
_cell.length_b   1.000
_cell.length_c   1.000
_cell.angle_alpha   90.00
_cell.angle_beta   90.00
_cell.angle_gamma   90.00
#
_symmetry.space_group_name_H-M   'P 1'
#
loop_
_entity.id
_entity.type
_entity.pdbx_description
1 polymer ?
#
loop_
_entity_poly.entity_id
_entity_poly.type
_entity_poly.pdbx_seq_one_letter_code
_entity_poly.pdbx_strand_id
1 'polypeptide(L)'
;MEQQRVSERIKGPCKVFNDSVHGHMEFHPLLVKIIDTPQFQRLRYIKQLGGAYFVYPGATHSRFEHSLGVAYLAGELAQALKTKHDEEGENLIDEKDILCVQIAGLCHDLGHGPFSHLFESVCPKKKVKSNSTILDVCTTYCNN
;
A
#
# COMPACT_ATOMS: atom_id res chain seq x y z
N MET A 1 -1.24 17.24 21.77
CA MET A 1 -1.25 16.09 22.71
C MET A 1 -1.59 14.76 22.02
N GLU A 2 -2.47 14.74 20.99
CA GLU A 2 -2.81 13.54 20.22
C GLU A 2 -1.60 12.93 19.45
N GLN A 3 -0.81 13.79 18.77
CA GLN A 3 0.32 13.35 17.93
C GLN A 3 1.40 12.58 18.70
N GLN A 4 1.60 12.91 19.99
CA GLN A 4 2.62 12.29 20.84
C GLN A 4 2.22 10.88 21.32
N ARG A 5 0.91 10.58 21.37
CA ARG A 5 0.40 9.22 21.68
C ARG A 5 0.46 8.28 20.46
N VAL A 6 0.38 8.82 19.25
CA VAL A 6 0.48 8.04 18.00
C VAL A 6 1.93 7.61 17.76
N SER A 7 2.90 8.50 17.96
CA SER A 7 4.32 8.19 17.80
C SER A 7 4.82 7.15 18.81
N GLU A 8 4.32 7.18 20.06
CA GLU A 8 4.66 6.18 21.08
C GLU A 8 4.09 4.79 20.77
N ARG A 9 2.97 4.70 20.05
CA ARG A 9 2.38 3.42 19.62
C ARG A 9 3.10 2.79 18.42
N ILE A 10 3.82 3.56 17.61
CA ILE A 10 4.54 3.09 16.42
C ILE A 10 6.02 2.93 16.78
N LYS A 11 6.30 2.08 17.77
CA LYS A 11 7.67 1.64 18.10
C LYS A 11 7.77 0.16 17.84
N GLY A 12 8.63 -0.22 16.90
CA GLY A 12 8.90 -1.61 16.54
C GLY A 12 10.03 -1.66 15.52
N PRO A 13 10.72 -2.80 15.39
CA PRO A 13 11.71 -2.98 14.32
C PRO A 13 11.02 -2.96 12.95
N CYS A 14 11.72 -2.49 11.93
CA CYS A 14 11.31 -2.69 10.54
C CYS A 14 11.16 -4.20 10.27
N LYS A 15 10.14 -4.57 9.48
CA LYS A 15 9.87 -5.97 9.15
C LYS A 15 10.35 -6.26 7.74
N VAL A 16 11.13 -7.32 7.60
CA VAL A 16 11.63 -7.79 6.30
C VAL A 16 10.66 -8.82 5.73
N PHE A 17 10.22 -8.61 4.49
CA PHE A 17 9.49 -9.58 3.70
C PHE A 17 10.40 -10.11 2.60
N ASN A 18 10.38 -11.43 2.37
CA ASN A 18 11.11 -12.04 1.29
C ASN A 18 10.18 -12.24 0.10
N ASP A 19 10.51 -11.62 -1.03
CA ASP A 19 9.76 -11.66 -2.27
C ASP A 19 10.64 -12.21 -3.41
N SER A 20 10.03 -12.97 -4.32
CA SER A 20 10.76 -13.60 -5.43
C SER A 20 11.18 -12.63 -6.54
N VAL A 21 10.55 -11.44 -6.62
CA VAL A 21 10.82 -10.43 -7.65
C VAL A 21 11.79 -9.37 -7.12
N HIS A 22 11.55 -8.89 -5.89
CA HIS A 22 12.29 -7.78 -5.29
C HIS A 22 13.31 -8.20 -4.22
N GLY A 23 13.37 -9.48 -3.86
CA GLY A 23 14.26 -9.98 -2.81
C GLY A 23 13.79 -9.58 -1.41
N HIS A 24 14.67 -8.98 -0.62
CA HIS A 24 14.35 -8.53 0.73
C HIS A 24 13.75 -7.12 0.72
N MET A 25 12.48 -7.02 1.09
CA MET A 25 11.77 -5.74 1.21
C MET A 25 11.60 -5.37 2.67
N GLU A 26 12.11 -4.19 3.06
CA GLU A 26 11.97 -3.67 4.41
C GLU A 26 10.77 -2.72 4.53
N PHE A 27 9.95 -2.91 5.56
CA PHE A 27 8.78 -2.08 5.80
C PHE A 27 8.79 -1.44 7.19
N HIS A 28 8.46 -0.14 7.20
CA HIS A 28 8.27 0.62 8.42
C HIS A 28 7.13 0.02 9.28
N PRO A 29 7.22 0.05 10.63
CA PRO A 29 6.19 -0.54 11.50
C PRO A 29 4.76 -0.04 11.25
N LEU A 30 4.60 1.19 10.75
CA LEU A 30 3.29 1.72 10.36
C LEU A 30 2.69 0.95 9.17
N LEU A 31 3.48 0.67 8.13
CA LEU A 31 3.06 -0.13 6.98
C LEU A 31 2.69 -1.54 7.43
N VAL A 32 3.49 -2.13 8.32
CA VAL A 32 3.21 -3.47 8.89
C VAL A 32 1.85 -3.50 9.58
N LYS A 33 1.49 -2.48 10.35
CA LYS A 33 0.18 -2.39 10.99
C LYS A 33 -0.96 -2.34 9.97
N ILE A 34 -0.79 -1.65 8.85
CA ILE A 34 -1.78 -1.61 7.76
C ILE A 34 -1.87 -2.98 7.09
N ILE A 35 -0.71 -3.61 6.83
CA ILE A 35 -0.61 -4.95 6.23
C ILE A 35 -1.35 -5.99 7.08
N ASP A 36 -1.20 -5.93 8.40
CA ASP A 36 -1.81 -6.89 9.35
C ASP A 36 -3.31 -6.62 9.62
N THR A 37 -3.95 -5.72 8.88
CA THR A 37 -5.40 -5.53 8.94
C THR A 37 -6.18 -6.57 8.11
N PRO A 38 -7.40 -6.97 8.51
CA PRO A 38 -8.21 -7.88 7.72
C PRO A 38 -8.54 -7.32 6.32
N GLN A 39 -8.65 -5.99 6.19
CA GLN A 39 -8.90 -5.32 4.91
C GLN A 39 -7.76 -5.56 3.92
N PHE A 40 -6.51 -5.47 4.38
CA PHE A 40 -5.35 -5.73 3.53
C PHE A 40 -5.08 -7.23 3.35
N GLN A 41 -5.20 -8.03 4.40
CA GLN A 41 -5.02 -9.50 4.32
C GLN A 41 -6.02 -10.17 3.37
N ARG A 42 -7.20 -9.57 3.13
CA ARG A 42 -8.17 -10.02 2.10
C ARG A 42 -7.53 -10.15 0.71
N LEU A 43 -6.54 -9.31 0.37
CA LEU A 43 -5.90 -9.33 -0.95
C LEU A 43 -5.19 -10.67 -1.26
N ARG A 44 -4.84 -11.47 -0.23
CA ARG A 44 -4.26 -12.81 -0.41
C ARG A 44 -5.17 -13.77 -1.17
N TYR A 45 -6.48 -13.53 -1.12
CA TYR A 45 -7.49 -14.39 -1.72
C TYR A 45 -7.94 -13.89 -3.10
N ILE A 46 -7.36 -12.79 -3.59
CA ILE A 46 -7.69 -12.22 -4.90
C ILE A 46 -6.52 -12.45 -5.85
N LYS A 47 -6.72 -13.29 -6.87
CA LYS A 47 -5.72 -13.54 -7.91
C LYS A 47 -5.47 -12.28 -8.73
N GLN A 48 -4.20 -11.94 -8.95
CA GLN A 48 -3.81 -10.76 -9.73
C GLN A 48 -4.42 -10.82 -11.14
N LEU A 49 -4.23 -11.95 -11.84
CA LEU A 49 -4.67 -12.13 -13.22
C LEU A 49 -6.02 -12.88 -13.34
N GLY A 50 -6.75 -13.05 -12.24
CA GLY A 50 -8.09 -13.66 -12.24
C GLY A 50 -8.15 -15.00 -12.98
N GLY A 51 -8.95 -15.06 -14.05
CA GLY A 51 -9.17 -16.26 -14.85
C GLY A 51 -7.95 -16.74 -15.66
N ALA A 52 -6.93 -15.90 -15.85
CA ALA A 52 -5.70 -16.32 -16.53
C ALA A 52 -4.99 -17.47 -15.80
N TYR A 53 -5.23 -17.63 -14.50
CA TYR A 53 -4.75 -18.78 -13.72
C TYR A 53 -5.20 -20.14 -14.31
N PHE A 54 -6.37 -20.20 -14.95
CA PHE A 54 -6.87 -21.44 -15.57
C PHE A 54 -6.17 -21.77 -16.90
N VAL A 55 -5.47 -20.80 -17.50
CA VAL A 55 -4.72 -20.98 -18.76
C VAL A 55 -3.22 -21.10 -18.47
N TYR A 56 -2.72 -20.31 -17.52
CA TYR A 56 -1.33 -20.24 -17.12
C TYR A 56 -1.19 -20.68 -15.65
N PRO A 57 -0.81 -21.95 -15.38
CA PRO A 57 -0.76 -22.47 -14.01
C PRO A 57 0.28 -21.78 -13.12
N GLY A 58 1.26 -21.09 -13.72
CA GLY A 58 2.23 -20.25 -13.00
C GLY A 58 1.69 -18.89 -12.54
N ALA A 59 0.53 -18.46 -13.01
CA ALA A 59 -0.12 -17.20 -12.59
C ALA A 59 -0.85 -17.35 -11.24
N THR A 60 -0.15 -17.89 -10.23
CA THR A 60 -0.70 -18.15 -8.89
C THR A 60 -0.74 -16.91 -8.00
N HIS A 61 -0.02 -15.86 -8.37
CA HIS A 61 0.17 -14.66 -7.57
C HIS A 61 -1.14 -13.91 -7.29
N SER A 62 -1.22 -13.38 -6.07
CA SER A 62 -2.32 -12.60 -5.53
C SER A 62 -2.01 -11.10 -5.53
N ARG A 63 -3.04 -10.29 -5.32
CA ARG A 63 -2.90 -8.84 -5.18
C ARG A 63 -2.12 -8.42 -3.94
N PHE A 64 -1.98 -9.31 -2.96
CA PHE A 64 -1.26 -9.03 -1.72
C PHE A 64 0.23 -8.77 -1.98
N GLU A 65 0.94 -9.72 -2.59
CA GLU A 65 2.36 -9.57 -2.91
C GLU A 65 2.62 -8.46 -3.92
N HIS A 66 1.70 -8.26 -4.87
CA HIS A 66 1.77 -7.14 -5.79
C HIS A 66 1.71 -5.80 -5.05
N SER A 67 0.76 -5.62 -4.14
CA SER A 67 0.62 -4.39 -3.35
C SER A 67 1.84 -4.13 -2.46
N LEU A 68 2.46 -5.19 -1.91
CA LEU A 68 3.73 -5.07 -1.19
C LEU A 68 4.85 -4.58 -2.12
N GLY A 69 5.00 -5.18 -3.31
CA GLY A 69 6.01 -4.78 -4.28
C GLY A 69 5.84 -3.33 -4.73
N VAL A 70 4.60 -2.87 -4.97
CA VAL A 70 4.32 -1.47 -5.34
C VAL A 70 4.71 -0.52 -4.22
N ALA A 71 4.38 -0.84 -2.96
CA ALA A 71 4.76 -0.02 -1.81
C ALA A 71 6.29 0.07 -1.65
N TYR A 72 7.00 -1.04 -1.86
CA TYR A 72 8.46 -1.08 -1.81
C TYR A 72 9.08 -0.19 -2.89
N LEU A 73 8.69 -0.38 -4.16
CA LEU A 73 9.20 0.42 -5.27
C LEU A 73 8.86 1.92 -5.14
N ALA A 74 7.67 2.24 -4.63
CA ALA A 74 7.27 3.63 -4.38
C ALA A 74 8.18 4.30 -3.34
N GLY A 75 8.57 3.56 -2.29
CA GLY A 75 9.55 4.01 -1.30
C GLY A 75 10.94 4.22 -1.87
N GLU A 76 11.45 3.24 -2.62
CA GLU A 76 12.77 3.33 -3.27
C GLU A 76 12.85 4.53 -4.22
N LEU A 77 11.80 4.76 -5.01
CA LEU A 77 11.73 5.92 -5.89
C LEU A 77 11.71 7.24 -5.11
N ALA A 78 10.88 7.34 -4.07
CA ALA A 78 10.77 8.55 -3.27
C ALA A 78 12.09 8.85 -2.52
N GLN A 79 12.78 7.82 -2.02
CA GLN A 79 14.08 7.94 -1.38
C GLN A 79 15.16 8.38 -2.37
N ALA A 80 15.18 7.82 -3.59
CA ALA A 80 16.11 8.23 -4.64
C ALA A 80 15.91 9.68 -5.07
N LEU A 81 14.66 10.16 -5.13
CA LEU A 81 14.34 11.56 -5.41
C LEU A 81 14.79 12.47 -4.27
N LYS A 82 14.52 12.09 -3.01
CA LYS A 82 14.98 12.83 -1.84
C LYS A 82 16.49 13.05 -1.86
N THR A 83 17.27 11.98 -2.06
CA THR A 83 18.74 12.08 -2.12
C THR A 83 19.22 13.06 -3.19
N LYS A 84 18.60 13.07 -4.37
CA LYS A 84 18.96 14.02 -5.44
C LYS A 84 18.64 15.46 -5.08
N HIS A 85 17.45 15.72 -4.54
CA HIS A 85 17.06 17.08 -4.13
C HIS A 85 17.91 17.60 -2.96
N ASP A 86 18.28 16.72 -2.02
CA ASP A 86 19.19 17.05 -0.92
C ASP A 86 20.59 17.44 -1.43
N GLU A 87 21.10 16.77 -2.46
CA GLU A 87 22.38 17.11 -3.14
C GLU A 87 22.33 18.47 -3.85
N GLU A 88 21.16 18.83 -4.39
CA GLU A 88 20.89 20.13 -5.04
C GLU A 88 20.63 21.26 -4.03
N GLY A 89 20.57 20.95 -2.73
CA GLY A 89 20.31 21.90 -1.64
C GLY A 89 18.83 22.22 -1.44
N GLU A 90 17.94 21.50 -2.11
CA GLU A 90 16.49 21.64 -2.02
C GLU A 90 15.93 20.57 -1.07
N ASN A 91 15.74 20.91 0.21
CA ASN A 91 15.14 19.99 1.19
C ASN A 91 13.61 19.96 1.05
N LEU A 92 13.12 19.42 -0.07
CA LEU A 92 11.69 19.43 -0.46
C LEU A 92 10.91 18.18 -0.02
N ILE A 93 11.59 17.07 0.29
CA ILE A 93 10.95 15.77 0.55
C ILE A 93 11.27 15.32 1.98
N ASP A 94 10.26 15.28 2.84
CA ASP A 94 10.41 14.78 4.21
C ASP A 94 10.27 13.24 4.26
N GLU A 95 10.74 12.62 5.34
CA GLU A 95 10.53 11.19 5.61
C GLU A 95 9.04 10.83 5.68
N LYS A 96 8.21 11.78 6.13
CA LYS A 96 6.75 11.65 6.13
C LYS A 96 6.19 11.51 4.72
N ASP A 97 6.73 12.24 3.75
CA ASP A 97 6.26 12.18 2.36
C ASP A 97 6.59 10.83 1.75
N ILE A 98 7.79 10.31 2.00
CA ILE A 98 8.20 8.96 1.59
C ILE A 98 7.23 7.92 2.18
N LEU A 99 6.92 8.01 3.48
CA LEU A 99 6.00 7.08 4.13
C LEU A 99 4.58 7.19 3.57
N CYS A 100 4.10 8.40 3.28
CA CYS A 100 2.81 8.63 2.63
C CYS A 100 2.75 8.00 1.23
N VAL A 101 3.82 8.15 0.44
CA VAL A 101 3.93 7.55 -0.90
C VAL A 101 3.93 6.02 -0.81
N GLN A 102 4.65 5.43 0.15
CA GLN A 102 4.61 3.99 0.40
C GLN A 102 3.21 3.51 0.79
N ILE A 103 2.51 4.24 1.67
CA ILE A 103 1.14 3.90 2.09
C ILE A 103 0.18 4.01 0.91
N ALA A 104 0.33 5.04 0.07
CA ALA A 104 -0.48 5.20 -1.15
C ALA A 104 -0.26 4.03 -2.12
N GLY A 105 1.01 3.65 -2.35
CA GLY A 105 1.35 2.47 -3.14
C GLY A 105 0.80 1.17 -2.56
N LEU A 106 0.88 1.00 -1.24
CA LEU A 106 0.35 -0.16 -0.54
C LEU A 106 -1.18 -0.26 -0.72
N CYS A 107 -1.88 0.86 -0.57
CA CYS A 107 -3.35 0.88 -0.52
C CYS A 107 -4.02 1.00 -1.89
N HIS A 108 -3.27 1.21 -2.97
CA HIS A 108 -3.84 1.52 -4.30
C HIS A 108 -4.84 0.45 -4.78
N ASP A 109 -4.59 -0.80 -4.40
CA ASP A 109 -5.34 -1.99 -4.83
C ASP A 109 -6.42 -2.45 -3.83
N LEU A 110 -6.55 -1.79 -2.67
CA LEU A 110 -7.52 -2.17 -1.63
C LEU A 110 -8.99 -2.13 -2.11
N GLY A 111 -9.29 -1.28 -3.10
CA GLY A 111 -10.62 -1.14 -3.67
C GLY A 111 -11.07 -2.28 -4.58
N HIS A 112 -10.19 -3.22 -4.96
CA HIS A 112 -10.55 -4.26 -5.91
C HIS A 112 -11.49 -5.32 -5.33
N GLY A 113 -12.60 -5.54 -6.04
CA GLY A 113 -13.53 -6.65 -5.83
C GLY A 113 -12.94 -8.01 -6.27
N PRO A 114 -13.54 -9.14 -5.87
CA PRO A 114 -13.16 -10.46 -6.39
C PRO A 114 -13.25 -10.46 -7.93
N PHE A 115 -12.30 -11.06 -8.65
CA PHE A 115 -12.18 -11.01 -10.12
C PHE A 115 -11.86 -9.64 -10.74
N SER A 116 -11.37 -8.67 -9.97
CA SER A 116 -10.79 -7.42 -10.49
C SER A 116 -11.74 -6.71 -11.48
N HIS A 117 -11.36 -6.58 -12.74
CA HIS A 117 -12.15 -5.95 -13.81
C HIS A 117 -13.45 -6.71 -14.15
N LEU A 118 -13.50 -8.03 -13.93
CA LEU A 118 -14.72 -8.81 -14.19
C LEU A 118 -15.85 -8.44 -13.21
N PHE A 119 -15.51 -7.98 -12.01
CA PHE A 119 -16.50 -7.54 -11.03
C PHE A 119 -16.96 -6.11 -11.27
N GLU A 120 -16.08 -5.24 -11.79
CA GLU A 120 -16.47 -3.91 -12.25
C GLU A 120 -17.44 -3.97 -13.45
N SER A 121 -17.31 -4.97 -14.31
CA SER A 121 -18.22 -5.14 -15.46
C SER A 121 -19.56 -5.79 -15.11
N VAL A 122 -19.60 -6.66 -14.10
CA VAL A 122 -20.82 -7.37 -13.67
C VAL A 122 -21.63 -6.60 -12.62
N CYS A 123 -20.97 -5.79 -11.77
CA CYS A 123 -21.64 -4.94 -10.78
C CYS A 123 -21.60 -3.47 -11.23
N PRO A 124 -22.68 -2.92 -11.84
CA PRO A 124 -22.73 -1.50 -12.13
C PRO A 124 -22.59 -0.73 -10.81
N LYS A 125 -21.66 0.25 -10.78
CA LYS A 125 -21.46 1.15 -9.63
C LYS A 125 -22.81 1.68 -9.18
N LYS A 126 -23.37 1.16 -8.08
CA LYS A 126 -24.41 1.90 -7.36
C LYS A 126 -23.74 3.21 -6.98
N LYS A 127 -24.27 4.33 -7.46
CA LYS A 127 -23.94 5.65 -6.92
C LYS A 127 -24.34 5.62 -5.45
N VAL A 128 -23.42 5.19 -4.58
CA VAL A 128 -23.57 5.34 -3.14
C VAL A 128 -23.52 6.84 -2.92
N LYS A 129 -24.68 7.42 -2.60
CA LYS A 129 -24.75 8.79 -2.06
C LYS A 129 -23.83 8.83 -0.84
N SER A 130 -23.01 9.87 -0.79
CA SER A 130 -22.07 10.21 0.27
C SER A 130 -22.52 9.70 1.64
N ASN A 131 -21.69 8.88 2.28
CA ASN A 131 -21.40 8.91 3.70
C ASN A 131 -20.12 8.11 3.94
N SER A 132 -19.01 8.86 4.05
CA SER A 132 -17.81 8.57 4.85
C SER A 132 -17.61 7.11 5.27
N THR A 133 -16.79 6.35 4.53
CA THR A 133 -15.99 5.23 5.08
C THR A 133 -15.10 4.66 3.97
N ILE A 134 -13.79 4.88 4.09
CA ILE A 134 -12.61 4.22 3.45
C ILE A 134 -11.51 5.24 3.15
N LEU A 135 -11.86 6.49 2.78
CA LEU A 135 -10.87 7.55 2.56
C LEU A 135 -10.42 8.31 3.82
N ASP A 136 -11.11 8.15 4.96
CA ASP A 136 -10.84 8.94 6.18
C ASP A 136 -9.57 8.51 6.94
N VAL A 137 -8.94 7.39 6.56
CA VAL A 137 -7.66 6.99 7.18
C VAL A 137 -6.51 7.88 6.68
N CYS A 138 -6.50 8.28 5.39
CA CYS A 138 -5.41 9.10 4.86
C CYS A 138 -5.57 10.60 5.15
N THR A 139 -6.80 11.14 5.16
CA THR A 139 -7.04 12.58 5.41
C THR A 139 -6.82 12.99 6.87
N THR A 140 -6.95 12.05 7.82
CA THR A 140 -6.65 12.32 9.23
C THR A 140 -5.14 12.49 9.49
N TYR A 141 -4.27 11.95 8.62
CA TYR A 141 -2.81 12.02 8.80
C TYR A 141 -2.14 13.24 8.13
N CYS A 142 -2.78 13.89 7.15
CA CYS A 142 -2.21 15.06 6.45
C CYS A 142 -2.64 16.43 6.99
N ASN A 143 -3.59 16.50 7.94
CA ASN A 143 -4.08 17.77 8.50
C ASN A 143 -3.67 17.98 9.97
N ASN A 144 -2.46 17.57 10.38
CA ASN A 144 -1.96 17.82 11.72
C ASN A 144 -0.43 17.95 11.76
#